data_AF-A0A413X2E6-F1
#
_entry.id   AF-A0A413X2E6-F1
#
_cell.length_a   1.000
_cell.length_b   1.000
_cell.length_c   1.000
_cell.angle_alpha   90.00
_cell.angle_beta   90.00
_cell.angle_gamma   90.00
#
_symmetry.space_group_name_H-M   'P 1'
#
loop_
_entity.id
_entity.type
_entity.pdbx_description
1 polymer ?
#
loop_
_entity_poly.entity_id
_entity_poly.type
_entity_poly.pdbx_seq_one_letter_code
_entity_poly.pdbx_strand_id
1 'polypeptide(L)'
;MLILTRKKGESIKIGDDIEIFVTEVKGDKVRLGISAPEDMKISRTELYLTVENNKEASDKVDLLKVFQLSRNLRAMSSEEEEEKQQEENHGDD
;
A
#
# COMPACT_ATOMS: atom_id res chain seq x y z
N MET A 1 10.83 -10.78 -23.54
CA MET A 1 9.51 -11.25 -23.04
C MET A 1 9.38 -12.71 -23.39
N LEU A 2 9.16 -13.60 -22.41
CA LEU A 2 8.97 -15.04 -22.61
C LEU A 2 7.53 -15.39 -22.24
N ILE A 3 6.84 -16.15 -23.09
CA ILE A 3 5.41 -16.48 -22.92
C ILE A 3 5.31 -18.01 -22.82
N LEU A 4 4.75 -18.49 -21.72
CA LEU A 4 4.56 -19.91 -21.46
C LEU A 4 3.12 -20.15 -21.01
N THR A 5 2.47 -21.13 -21.64
CA THR A 5 1.15 -21.60 -21.22
C THR A 5 1.33 -22.79 -20.29
N ARG A 6 0.75 -22.72 -19.09
CA ARG A 6 0.76 -23.79 -18.08
C ARG A 6 -0.66 -24.20 -17.71
N LYS A 7 -0.87 -25.49 -17.49
CA LYS A 7 -2.11 -26.06 -16.94
C LYS A 7 -2.02 -26.16 -15.42
N LYS A 8 -3.16 -26.42 -14.77
CA LYS A 8 -3.23 -26.71 -13.32
C LYS A 8 -2.22 -27.81 -12.97
N GLY A 9 -1.38 -27.56 -11.97
CA GLY A 9 -0.35 -28.48 -11.50
C GLY A 9 1.01 -28.38 -12.20
N GLU A 10 1.15 -27.55 -13.24
CA GLU A 10 2.46 -27.27 -13.82
C GLU A 10 3.13 -26.07 -13.13
N SER A 11 4.46 -26.07 -13.10
CA SER A 11 5.28 -24.99 -12.56
C SER A 11 6.26 -24.42 -13.60
N ILE A 12 6.77 -23.23 -13.28
CA ILE A 12 7.78 -22.48 -14.02
C ILE A 12 8.87 -22.14 -13.00
N LYS A 13 10.10 -22.59 -13.25
CA LYS A 13 11.27 -22.17 -12.48
C LYS A 13 11.96 -20.99 -13.15
N ILE A 14 12.41 -20.04 -12.33
CA ILE A 14 13.23 -18.90 -12.75
C ILE A 14 14.51 -18.95 -11.93
N GLY A 15 15.63 -19.31 -12.58
CA GLY A 15 16.88 -19.61 -11.87
C GLY A 15 16.74 -20.84 -10.97
N ASP A 16 17.43 -20.83 -9.84
CA ASP A 16 17.42 -21.92 -8.86
C ASP A 16 16.50 -21.65 -7.66
N ASP A 17 16.23 -20.37 -7.39
CA ASP A 17 15.58 -19.91 -6.16
C ASP A 17 14.08 -19.63 -6.29
N ILE A 18 13.57 -19.42 -7.51
CA ILE A 18 12.17 -19.01 -7.73
C ILE A 18 11.40 -20.10 -8.46
N GLU A 19 10.26 -20.48 -7.91
CA GLU A 19 9.30 -21.39 -8.54
C GLU A 19 7.89 -20.79 -8.51
N ILE A 20 7.24 -20.74 -9.66
CA ILE A 20 5.86 -20.29 -9.84
C ILE A 20 5.04 -21.49 -10.25
N PHE A 21 4.02 -21.86 -9.48
CA PHE A 21 3.16 -23.02 -9.75
C PHE A 21 1.69 -22.63 -9.88
N VAL A 22 0.99 -23.29 -10.80
CA VAL A 22 -0.45 -23.06 -11.02
C VAL A 22 -1.25 -23.97 -10.08
N THR A 23 -1.68 -23.44 -8.94
CA THR A 23 -2.44 -24.17 -7.92
C THR A 23 -3.84 -24.54 -8.42
N GLU A 24 -4.54 -23.59 -9.05
CA GLU A 24 -5.90 -23.80 -9.55
C GLU A 24 -6.24 -22.85 -10.69
N VAL A 25 -7.04 -23.33 -11.64
CA VAL A 25 -7.63 -22.53 -12.69
C VAL A 25 -9.14 -22.65 -12.57
N LYS A 26 -9.83 -21.52 -12.40
CA LYS A 26 -11.29 -21.46 -12.28
C LYS A 26 -11.84 -20.37 -13.20
N GLY A 27 -12.32 -20.79 -14.38
CA GLY A 27 -12.75 -19.86 -15.43
C GLY A 27 -11.61 -18.92 -15.80
N ASP A 28 -11.85 -17.61 -15.64
CA ASP A 28 -10.86 -16.56 -15.91
C ASP A 28 -9.87 -16.29 -14.76
N LYS A 29 -10.08 -16.90 -13.58
CA LYS A 29 -9.21 -16.69 -12.42
C LYS A 29 -8.21 -17.83 -12.28
N VAL A 30 -6.96 -17.46 -12.08
CA VAL A 30 -5.85 -18.39 -11.84
C VAL A 30 -5.28 -18.15 -10.46
N ARG A 31 -5.15 -19.21 -9.66
CA ARG A 31 -4.41 -19.17 -8.38
C ARG A 31 -2.98 -19.60 -8.67
N LEU A 32 -2.06 -18.67 -8.45
CA LEU A 32 -0.63 -18.89 -8.58
C LEU A 32 -0.03 -19.00 -7.18
N GLY A 33 0.77 -20.03 -6.96
CA GLY A 33 1.70 -20.09 -5.85
C GLY A 33 3.09 -19.65 -6.31
N ILE A 34 3.77 -18.89 -5.47
CA ILE A 34 5.13 -18.40 -5.74
C ILE A 34 5.97 -18.83 -4.55
N SER A 35 7.00 -19.62 -4.82
CA SER A 35 8.05 -19.97 -3.87
C SER A 35 9.29 -19.17 -4.27
N ALA A 36 9.82 -18.40 -3.33
CA ALA A 36 11.06 -17.65 -3.47
C ALA A 36 11.73 -17.56 -2.09
N PRO A 37 13.05 -17.32 -2.03
CA PRO A 37 13.76 -17.09 -0.77
C PRO A 37 13.29 -15.81 -0.06
N GLU A 38 13.51 -15.75 1.25
CA GLU A 38 13.05 -14.65 2.12
C GLU A 38 13.68 -13.29 1.77
N ASP A 39 14.88 -13.29 1.18
CA ASP A 39 15.57 -12.08 0.73
C ASP A 39 14.81 -11.39 -0.44
N MET A 40 13.98 -12.15 -1.16
CA MET A 40 13.25 -11.65 -2.31
C MET A 40 11.82 -11.23 -1.95
N LYS A 41 11.57 -9.91 -2.05
CA LYS A 41 10.22 -9.37 -1.82
C LYS A 41 9.29 -9.69 -3.00
N ILE A 42 8.26 -10.48 -2.74
CA ILE A 42 7.17 -10.72 -3.67
C ILE A 42 6.03 -9.76 -3.35
N SER A 43 5.50 -9.06 -4.34
CA SER A 43 4.36 -8.14 -4.17
C SER A 43 3.50 -8.14 -5.42
N ARG A 44 2.21 -7.82 -5.24
CA ARG A 44 1.29 -7.65 -6.36
C ARG A 44 1.65 -6.35 -7.09
N THR A 45 1.66 -6.38 -8.42
CA THR A 45 2.15 -5.27 -9.26
C THR A 45 1.46 -3.94 -8.92
N GLU A 46 0.16 -3.96 -8.67
CA GLU A 46 -0.62 -2.78 -8.30
C GLU A 46 -0.15 -2.11 -6.99
N LEU A 47 0.29 -2.92 -6.02
CA LEU A 47 0.82 -2.41 -4.76
C LEU A 47 2.24 -1.87 -4.93
N TYR A 48 3.05 -2.52 -5.77
CA TYR A 48 4.39 -2.05 -6.09
C TYR A 48 4.36 -0.65 -6.72
N LEU A 49 3.52 -0.45 -7.75
CA LEU A 49 3.37 0.88 -8.39
C LEU A 49 2.90 1.96 -7.41
N THR A 50 2.00 1.60 -6.49
CA THR A 50 1.49 2.56 -5.50
C THR A 50 2.59 3.00 -4.53
N VAL A 51 3.42 2.07 -4.07
CA VAL A 51 4.55 2.38 -3.17
C VAL A 51 5.60 3.23 -3.87
N GLU A 52 5.93 2.92 -5.14
CA GLU A 52 6.90 3.69 -5.92
C GLU A 52 6.43 5.14 -6.14
N ASN A 53 5.18 5.32 -6.58
CA ASN A 53 4.57 6.66 -6.73
C ASN A 53 4.56 7.45 -5.42
N ASN A 54 4.23 6.80 -4.30
CA ASN A 54 4.15 7.48 -3.01
C ASN A 54 5.53 7.89 -2.48
N LYS A 55 6.55 7.07 -2.77
CA LYS A 55 7.95 7.39 -2.46
C LYS A 55 8.44 8.56 -3.31
N GLU A 56 8.19 8.55 -4.62
CA GLU A 56 8.53 9.66 -5.51
C GLU A 56 7.83 10.97 -5.12
N ALA A 57 6.58 10.89 -4.66
CA ALA A 57 5.85 12.04 -4.15
C ALA A 57 6.46 12.58 -2.85
N SER A 58 6.95 11.69 -1.97
CA SER A 58 7.56 12.04 -0.69
C SER A 58 8.95 12.69 -0.85
N ASP A 59 9.76 12.25 -1.81
CA ASP A 59 11.10 12.81 -2.04
C ASP A 59 11.08 14.27 -2.56
N LYS A 60 9.96 14.70 -3.17
CA LYS A 60 9.79 16.07 -3.71
C LYS A 60 9.06 17.02 -2.76
N VAL A 61 8.96 16.68 -1.49
CA VAL A 61 8.22 17.50 -0.52
C VAL A 61 9.07 18.69 -0.06
N ASP A 62 8.55 19.89 -0.29
CA ASP A 62 9.14 21.15 0.16
C ASP A 62 9.00 21.29 1.68
N LEU A 63 10.13 21.43 2.38
CA LEU A 63 10.21 21.56 3.84
C LEU A 63 9.38 22.74 4.39
N LEU A 64 9.24 23.82 3.61
CA LEU A 64 8.44 24.98 4.01
C LEU A 64 6.96 24.64 4.08
N LYS A 65 6.46 23.81 3.14
CA LYS A 65 5.06 23.33 3.14
C LYS A 65 4.80 22.39 4.30
N VAL A 66 5.74 21.52 4.65
CA VAL A 66 5.61 20.62 5.82
C VAL A 66 5.51 21.42 7.11
N PHE A 67 6.35 22.44 7.25
CA PHE A 67 6.34 23.30 8.42
C PHE A 67 5.02 24.10 8.54
N GLN A 68 4.51 24.64 7.43
CA GLN A 68 3.20 25.31 7.40
C GLN A 68 2.06 24.34 7.76
N LEU A 69 2.08 23.13 7.22
CA LEU A 69 1.07 22.10 7.51
C LEU A 69 1.05 21.74 9.00
N SER A 70 2.23 21.55 9.62
CA SER A 70 2.35 21.24 11.04
C SER A 70 1.80 22.35 11.95
N ARG A 71 1.92 23.60 11.52
CA ARG A 71 1.42 24.76 12.25
C ARG A 71 -0.10 24.87 12.14
N ASN A 72 -0.65 24.64 10.94
CA ASN A 72 -2.09 24.67 10.71
C ASN A 72 -2.82 23.53 11.44
N LEU A 73 -2.25 22.32 11.44
CA LEU A 73 -2.83 21.18 12.17
C LEU A 73 -2.92 21.46 13.68
N ARG A 74 -1.90 22.10 14.28
CA ARG A 74 -1.95 22.53 15.69
C ARG A 74 -2.99 23.60 15.95
N ALA A 75 -3.14 24.58 15.05
CA ALA A 75 -4.12 25.65 15.20
C ALA A 75 -5.56 25.11 15.15
N MET A 76 -5.84 24.14 14.27
CA MET A 76 -7.16 23.49 14.20
C MET A 76 -7.46 22.62 15.42
N SER A 77 -6.45 21.98 16.02
CA SER A 77 -6.64 21.15 17.22
C SER A 77 -7.03 21.99 18.43
N SER A 78 -6.52 23.23 18.53
CA SER A 78 -6.91 24.18 19.58
C SER A 78 -8.30 24.79 19.36
N GLU A 79 -8.73 24.97 18.11
CA GLU A 79 -10.07 25.49 17.80
C GLU A 79 -11.17 24.44 18.08
N GLU A 80 -10.91 23.15 17.84
CA GLU A 80 -11.85 22.06 18.16
C GLU A 80 -12.02 21.80 19.68
N GLU A 81 -11.03 22.13 20.50
CA GLU A 81 -11.12 22.04 21.97
C GLU A 81 -11.93 23.21 22.58
N GLU A 82 -11.92 24.38 21.95
CA GLU A 82 -12.70 25.56 22.37
C GLU A 82 -14.19 25.44 22.00
N GLU A 83 -14.53 24.83 20.86
CA GLU A 83 -15.93 24.58 20.46
C GLU A 83 -16.62 23.52 21.34
N LYS A 84 -15.92 22.45 21.72
CA LYS A 84 -16.49 21.40 22.60
C LYS A 84 -16.80 21.89 24.02
N GLN A 85 -16.02 22.83 24.55
CA GLN A 85 -16.28 23.41 25.88
C GLN A 85 -17.46 24.40 25.89
N GLN A 86 -17.86 24.93 24.73
CA GLN A 86 -19.03 25.81 24.62
C GLN A 86 -20.33 25.01 24.49
N GLU A 87 -20.32 23.83 23.87
CA GLU A 87 -21.50 22.96 23.78
C GLU A 87 -21.83 22.25 25.11
N GLU A 88 -20.84 21.86 25.92
CA GLU A 88 -21.09 21.25 27.25
C GLU A 88 -21.66 22.24 28.28
N ASN A 89 -21.38 23.54 28.15
CA ASN A 89 -21.85 24.57 29.09
C ASN A 89 -23.28 25.07 28.81
N HIS A 90 -23.95 24.59 27.76
CA HIS A 90 -25.29 25.05 27.34
C HIS A 90 -26.39 23.95 27.45
N GLY A 91 -26.08 22.82 28.09
CA GLY A 91 -26.95 21.64 28.15
C GLY A 91 -27.72 21.39 29.46
N ASP A 92 -27.71 22.32 30.42
CA ASP A 92 -28.48 22.21 31.68
C ASP A 92 -29.33 23.48 31.88
N ASP A 93 -30.41 23.60 31.11
CA ASP A 93 -31.60 24.42 31.39
C ASP A 93 -32.83 23.83 30.67
#